data_AF-A0A4Q7ZPW3-F1
#
_entry.id   AF-A0A4Q7ZPW3-F1
#
_cell.length_a   1.000
_cell.length_b   1.000
_cell.length_c   1.000
_cell.angle_alpha   90.00
_cell.angle_beta   90.00
_cell.angle_gamma   90.00
#
_symmetry.space_group_name_H-M   'P 1'
#
loop_
_entity.id
_entity.type
_entity.pdbx_description
1 polymer ?
#
loop_
_entity_poly.entity_id
_entity_poly.type
_entity_poly.pdbx_seq_one_letter_code
_entity_poly.pdbx_strand_id
1 'polypeptide(L)'
;MVTTSIDWHVTNFCFPGAADGIITCDVWLTLGGVDYPVERWSDFAISVVSSAVTAYTEIADGENEAWSYFFDGSYYLYYRRTEADEPTVYIEANCDRDEDNPVSIAVGEVRLEQLRTALAHVVQEILTAVRGKPYTEKDVEIMDRKMADLNA
;
A
#
# COMPACT_ATOMS: atom_id res chain seq x y z
N MET A 1 -0.98 18.43 -16.84
CA MET A 1 -0.08 17.30 -16.54
C MET A 1 -0.91 16.03 -16.64
N VAL A 2 -0.40 14.95 -17.24
CA VAL A 2 -1.16 13.68 -17.34
C VAL A 2 -0.84 12.86 -16.10
N THR A 3 -1.83 12.62 -15.26
CA THR A 3 -1.68 11.82 -14.05
C THR A 3 -1.84 10.34 -14.38
N THR A 4 -0.97 9.51 -13.84
CA THR A 4 -0.98 8.05 -13.96
C THR A 4 -2.14 7.46 -13.16
N SER A 5 -2.74 6.36 -13.63
CA SER A 5 -3.74 5.61 -12.86
C SER A 5 -3.06 4.78 -11.77
N ILE A 6 -3.73 4.63 -10.63
CA ILE A 6 -3.25 3.82 -9.50
C ILE A 6 -4.41 3.02 -8.90
N ASP A 7 -4.15 1.77 -8.56
CA ASP A 7 -5.09 0.91 -7.82
C ASP A 7 -4.33 -0.08 -6.92
N TRP A 8 -4.92 -0.42 -5.78
CA TRP A 8 -4.39 -1.39 -4.83
C TRP A 8 -5.31 -2.60 -4.75
N HIS A 9 -4.72 -3.78 -4.68
CA HIS A 9 -5.45 -5.03 -4.77
C HIS A 9 -5.11 -5.95 -3.61
N VAL A 10 -6.13 -6.63 -3.06
CA VAL A 10 -5.98 -7.75 -2.15
C VAL A 10 -6.92 -8.90 -2.52
N THR A 11 -6.44 -10.14 -2.45
CA THR A 11 -7.28 -11.33 -2.67
C THR A 11 -6.70 -12.57 -1.97
N ASN A 12 -7.42 -13.69 -2.02
CA ASN A 12 -6.96 -15.00 -1.52
C ASN A 12 -6.47 -14.99 -0.05
N PHE A 13 -7.22 -14.34 0.84
CA PHE A 13 -6.90 -14.28 2.27
C PHE A 13 -6.77 -15.67 2.90
N CYS A 14 -5.61 -15.93 3.49
CA CYS A 14 -5.32 -17.09 4.31
C CYS A 14 -5.41 -16.70 5.79
N PHE A 15 -6.40 -17.25 6.49
CA PHE A 15 -6.62 -16.97 7.90
C PHE A 15 -5.91 -18.01 8.77
N PRO A 16 -5.28 -17.57 9.86
CA PRO A 16 -4.61 -18.48 10.76
C PRO A 16 -5.61 -19.39 11.49
N GLY A 17 -5.20 -20.64 11.72
CA GLY A 17 -5.97 -21.58 12.55
C GLY A 17 -5.79 -21.36 14.07
N ALA A 18 -4.91 -20.43 14.47
CA ALA A 18 -4.52 -20.15 15.85
C ALA A 18 -4.37 -18.65 16.09
N ALA A 19 -4.43 -18.23 17.36
CA ALA A 19 -4.49 -16.82 17.77
C ALA A 19 -3.22 -15.99 17.49
N ASP A 20 -2.09 -16.67 17.24
CA ASP A 20 -0.78 -16.09 16.95
C ASP A 20 -0.43 -16.12 15.47
N GLY A 21 -1.27 -16.73 14.64
CA GLY A 21 -0.98 -16.82 13.22
C GLY A 21 -1.21 -15.49 12.50
N ILE A 22 -0.50 -15.32 11.39
CA ILE A 22 -0.49 -14.09 10.61
C ILE A 22 -1.41 -14.27 9.40
N ILE A 23 -2.19 -13.25 9.08
CA ILE A 23 -2.97 -13.22 7.84
C ILE A 23 -2.02 -12.92 6.68
N THR A 24 -1.94 -13.87 5.74
CA THR A 24 -1.30 -13.66 4.44
C THR A 24 -2.35 -13.60 3.35
N CYS A 25 -2.07 -12.84 2.29
CA CYS A 25 -2.93 -12.83 1.11
C CYS A 25 -2.13 -12.37 -0.11
N ASP A 26 -2.73 -12.48 -1.28
CA ASP A 26 -2.20 -11.84 -2.47
C ASP A 26 -2.43 -10.33 -2.35
N VAL A 27 -1.40 -9.51 -2.51
CA VAL A 27 -1.42 -8.06 -2.42
C VAL A 27 -0.47 -7.44 -3.46
N TRP A 28 -0.95 -6.47 -4.23
CA TRP A 28 -0.13 -5.76 -5.21
C TRP A 28 -0.70 -4.37 -5.52
N LEU A 29 0.12 -3.54 -6.16
CA LEU A 29 -0.23 -2.23 -6.71
C LEU A 29 -0.26 -2.32 -8.23
N THR A 30 -1.25 -1.71 -8.87
CA THR A 30 -1.22 -1.44 -10.32
C THR A 30 -0.96 0.05 -10.55
N LEU A 31 0.21 0.38 -11.08
CA LEU A 31 0.63 1.76 -11.38
C LEU A 31 0.79 1.94 -12.89
N GLY A 32 -0.05 2.77 -13.50
CA GLY A 32 -0.02 3.03 -14.94
C GLY A 32 -0.25 1.78 -15.80
N GLY A 33 -0.96 0.78 -15.26
CA GLY A 33 -1.19 -0.51 -15.90
C GLY A 33 -0.06 -1.53 -15.71
N VAL A 34 0.94 -1.23 -14.87
CA VAL A 34 1.99 -2.18 -14.48
C VAL A 34 1.69 -2.70 -13.08
N ASP A 35 1.57 -4.02 -12.96
CA ASP A 35 1.38 -4.68 -11.67
C ASP A 35 2.73 -4.85 -10.94
N TYR A 36 2.73 -4.52 -9.65
CA TYR A 36 3.92 -4.47 -8.81
C TYR A 36 3.66 -5.03 -7.40
N PRO A 37 4.54 -5.87 -6.82
CA PRO A 37 5.81 -6.38 -7.37
C PRO A 37 5.66 -7.23 -8.63
N VAL A 38 4.58 -8.01 -8.65
CA VAL A 38 3.99 -8.72 -9.77
C VAL A 38 2.51 -8.90 -9.43
N GLU A 39 1.66 -9.26 -10.40
CA GLU A 39 0.28 -9.63 -10.11
C GLU A 39 0.24 -10.77 -9.08
N ARG A 40 -0.62 -10.64 -8.06
CA ARG A 40 -0.85 -11.67 -7.01
C ARG A 40 0.39 -12.04 -6.19
N TRP A 41 1.21 -11.06 -5.84
CA TRP A 41 2.30 -11.27 -4.89
C TRP A 41 1.75 -11.64 -3.50
N SER A 42 2.20 -12.73 -2.89
CA SER A 42 1.76 -13.13 -1.56
C SER A 42 2.57 -12.40 -0.48
N ASP A 43 1.90 -11.74 0.46
CA ASP A 43 2.54 -11.00 1.56
C ASP A 43 1.60 -10.85 2.78
N PHE A 44 2.08 -10.15 3.81
CA PHE A 44 1.33 -9.73 4.99
C PHE A 44 0.55 -8.45 4.69
N ALA A 45 -0.60 -8.57 4.01
CA ALA A 45 -1.34 -7.40 3.48
C ALA A 45 -1.63 -6.29 4.50
N ILE A 46 -1.91 -6.63 5.76
CA ILE A 46 -2.12 -5.64 6.82
C ILE A 46 -0.86 -4.79 7.04
N SER A 47 0.31 -5.42 7.09
CA SER A 47 1.59 -4.72 7.23
C SER A 47 1.90 -3.88 5.99
N VAL A 48 1.74 -4.46 4.79
CA VAL A 48 1.99 -3.79 3.51
C VAL A 48 1.13 -2.54 3.39
N VAL A 49 -0.19 -2.68 3.49
CA VAL A 49 -1.14 -1.57 3.35
C VAL A 49 -0.97 -0.57 4.49
N SER A 50 -0.69 -1.00 5.72
CA SER A 50 -0.39 -0.07 6.83
C SER A 50 0.82 0.81 6.54
N SER A 51 1.88 0.24 5.96
CA SER A 51 3.08 1.00 5.59
C SER A 51 2.79 2.01 4.47
N ALA A 52 1.97 1.62 3.49
CA ALA A 52 1.56 2.51 2.40
C ALA A 52 0.66 3.66 2.88
N VAL A 53 -0.26 3.40 3.82
CA VAL A 53 -1.07 4.46 4.45
C VAL A 53 -0.19 5.40 5.27
N THR A 54 0.78 4.89 6.03
CA THR A 54 1.73 5.74 6.76
C THR A 54 2.50 6.66 5.79
N ALA A 55 3.03 6.11 4.70
CA ALA A 55 3.75 6.90 3.70
C ALA A 55 2.85 7.97 3.04
N TYR A 56 1.59 7.64 2.76
CA TYR A 56 0.60 8.61 2.29
C TYR A 56 0.41 9.75 3.30
N THR A 57 0.21 9.44 4.59
CA THR A 57 -0.01 10.44 5.63
C THR A 57 1.20 11.36 5.78
N GLU A 58 2.41 10.83 5.75
CA GLU A 58 3.65 11.64 5.77
C GLU A 58 3.68 12.66 4.61
N ILE A 59 3.41 12.21 3.38
CA ILE A 59 3.35 13.11 2.22
C ILE A 59 2.21 14.14 2.34
N ALA A 60 1.04 13.72 2.84
CA ALA A 60 -0.11 14.60 3.03
C ALA A 60 0.13 15.68 4.10
N ASP A 61 0.82 15.33 5.18
CA ASP A 61 1.22 16.23 6.27
C ASP A 61 2.36 17.18 5.87
N GLY A 62 2.98 16.90 4.72
CA GLY A 62 3.87 17.82 4.03
C GLY A 62 5.32 17.39 4.00
N GLU A 63 5.64 16.17 4.41
CA GLU A 63 6.96 15.57 4.19
C GLU A 63 7.27 15.50 2.69
N ASN A 64 8.55 15.66 2.35
CA ASN A 64 8.97 15.66 0.94
C ASN A 64 9.03 14.25 0.36
N GLU A 65 9.34 13.26 1.19
CA GLU A 65 9.63 11.88 0.80
C GLU A 65 9.09 10.90 1.84
N ALA A 66 8.66 9.72 1.38
CA ALA A 66 8.21 8.62 2.23
C ALA A 66 8.45 7.27 1.55
N TRP A 67 8.33 6.17 2.31
CA TRP A 67 8.54 4.80 1.83
C TRP A 67 7.51 3.82 2.39
N SER A 68 7.14 2.82 1.60
CA SER A 68 6.34 1.67 2.04
C SER A 68 6.88 0.37 1.48
N TYR A 69 6.58 -0.77 2.12
CA TYR A 69 7.31 -2.01 1.87
C TYR A 69 6.37 -3.19 1.62
N PHE A 70 6.83 -4.11 0.78
CA PHE A 70 6.37 -5.50 0.72
C PHE A 70 7.34 -6.32 1.56
N PHE A 71 6.84 -7.02 2.57
CA PHE A 71 7.66 -7.54 3.67
C PHE A 71 8.18 -8.96 3.40
N ASP A 72 7.54 -9.72 2.51
CA ASP A 72 7.99 -11.06 2.12
C ASP A 72 8.89 -11.04 0.87
N GLY A 73 9.62 -9.94 0.64
CA GLY A 73 10.49 -9.81 -0.53
C GLY A 73 11.36 -8.56 -0.53
N SER A 74 12.04 -8.37 -1.66
CA SER A 74 12.97 -7.25 -1.89
C SER A 74 12.28 -6.16 -2.70
N TYR A 75 11.22 -5.57 -2.13
CA TYR A 75 10.32 -4.66 -2.84
C TYR A 75 9.84 -3.50 -1.96
N TYR A 76 9.99 -2.28 -2.44
CA TYR A 76 9.47 -1.08 -1.77
C TYR A 76 8.89 -0.06 -2.76
N LEU A 77 8.06 0.85 -2.26
CA LEU A 77 7.57 2.02 -2.97
C LEU A 77 8.22 3.26 -2.37
N TYR A 78 8.75 4.12 -3.23
CA TYR A 78 9.22 5.46 -2.87
C TYR A 78 8.18 6.48 -3.31
N TYR A 79 7.86 7.41 -2.42
CA TYR A 79 6.93 8.50 -2.64
C TYR A 79 7.69 9.81 -2.53
N ARG A 80 7.48 10.72 -3.48
CA ARG A 80 8.03 12.07 -3.40
C ARG A 80 6.97 13.09 -3.74
N ARG A 81 6.80 14.06 -2.88
CA ARG A 81 5.89 15.18 -3.12
C ARG A 81 6.37 15.97 -4.34
N THR A 82 5.45 16.29 -5.24
CA THR A 82 5.73 17.14 -6.40
C THR A 82 5.20 18.55 -6.16
N GLU A 83 6.01 19.56 -6.47
CA GLU A 83 5.61 20.97 -6.44
C GLU A 83 4.74 21.26 -7.66
N ALA A 84 3.44 20.97 -7.57
CA ALA A 84 2.45 21.30 -8.58
C ALA A 84 1.29 22.09 -7.98
N ASP A 85 0.57 22.84 -8.83
CA ASP A 85 -0.62 23.60 -8.43
C ASP A 85 -1.73 22.71 -7.84
N GLU A 86 -1.75 21.42 -8.21
CA GLU A 86 -2.57 20.38 -7.61
C GLU A 86 -1.70 19.41 -6.80
N PRO A 87 -2.14 18.95 -5.61
CA PRO A 87 -1.38 18.02 -4.79
C PRO A 87 -1.21 16.68 -5.51
N THR A 88 0.01 16.44 -5.97
CA THR A 88 0.44 15.26 -6.70
C THR A 88 1.61 14.60 -5.96
N VAL A 89 1.81 13.32 -6.22
CA VAL A 89 2.91 12.53 -5.66
C VAL A 89 3.53 11.69 -6.77
N TYR A 90 4.85 11.79 -6.88
CA TYR A 90 5.66 10.87 -7.66
C TYR A 90 5.79 9.56 -6.89
N ILE A 91 5.52 8.45 -7.56
CA ILE A 91 5.64 7.10 -7.01
C ILE A 91 6.60 6.32 -7.88
N GLU A 92 7.53 5.62 -7.23
CA GLU A 92 8.48 4.71 -7.85
C GLU A 92 8.48 3.36 -7.14
N ALA A 93 8.24 2.31 -7.91
CA ALA A 93 8.17 0.95 -7.44
C ALA A 93 9.49 0.23 -7.71
N ASN A 94 10.18 -0.19 -6.65
CA ASN A 94 11.58 -0.60 -6.69
C ASN A 94 11.78 -2.04 -6.23
N CYS A 95 12.56 -2.81 -6.98
CA CYS A 95 13.13 -4.07 -6.51
C CYS A 95 14.54 -3.82 -5.97
N ASP A 96 14.79 -4.12 -4.69
CA ASP A 96 16.06 -3.91 -3.99
C ASP A 96 16.81 -5.21 -3.70
N ARG A 97 16.65 -6.22 -4.56
CA ARG A 97 17.39 -7.49 -4.45
C ARG A 97 18.91 -7.27 -4.39
N ASP A 98 19.39 -6.19 -5.01
CA ASP A 98 20.71 -5.61 -4.78
C ASP A 98 20.50 -4.24 -4.12
N GLU A 99 20.72 -4.14 -2.81
CA GLU A 99 20.48 -2.91 -2.03
C GLU A 99 21.30 -1.72 -2.53
N ASP A 100 22.48 -1.97 -3.11
CA ASP A 100 23.34 -0.93 -3.67
C ASP A 100 22.85 -0.44 -5.04
N ASN A 101 22.00 -1.21 -5.72
CA ASN A 101 21.51 -0.94 -7.08
C ASN A 101 20.02 -1.29 -7.24
N PRO A 102 19.10 -0.60 -6.53
CA PRO A 102 17.67 -0.85 -6.66
C PRO A 102 17.20 -0.60 -8.10
N VAL A 103 16.32 -1.48 -8.59
CA VAL A 103 15.78 -1.43 -9.95
C VAL A 103 14.36 -0.89 -9.93
N SER A 104 14.16 0.23 -10.62
CA SER A 104 12.85 0.83 -10.86
C SER A 104 12.03 -0.01 -11.85
N ILE A 105 10.90 -0.55 -11.39
CA ILE A 105 9.98 -1.39 -12.17
C ILE A 105 8.87 -0.54 -12.79
N ALA A 106 8.31 0.37 -12.02
CA ALA A 106 7.24 1.25 -12.47
C ALA A 106 7.39 2.63 -11.84
N VAL A 107 7.09 3.68 -12.62
CA VAL A 107 7.09 5.07 -12.17
C VAL A 107 5.81 5.76 -12.63
N GLY A 108 5.28 6.66 -11.80
CA GLY A 108 4.09 7.41 -12.14
C GLY A 108 3.88 8.60 -11.23
N GLU A 109 3.22 9.63 -11.75
CA GLU A 109 2.77 10.75 -10.95
C GLU A 109 1.25 10.66 -10.80
N VAL A 110 0.77 10.63 -9.56
CA VAL A 110 -0.65 10.43 -9.24
C VAL A 110 -1.15 11.61 -8.43
N ARG A 111 -2.44 11.95 -8.54
CA ARG A 111 -3.03 12.92 -7.60
C ARG A 111 -3.04 12.31 -6.21
N LEU A 112 -2.75 13.11 -5.20
CA LEU A 112 -2.76 12.66 -3.81
C LEU A 112 -4.12 12.07 -3.42
N GLU A 113 -5.21 12.67 -3.90
CA GLU A 113 -6.58 12.18 -3.69
C GLU A 113 -6.85 10.81 -4.38
N GLN A 114 -6.21 10.54 -5.52
CA GLN A 114 -6.33 9.23 -6.18
C GLN A 114 -5.61 8.15 -5.37
N LEU A 115 -4.41 8.45 -4.85
CA LEU A 115 -3.69 7.55 -3.95
C LEU A 115 -4.51 7.29 -2.67
N ARG A 116 -5.07 8.33 -2.06
CA ARG A 116 -5.96 8.23 -0.89
C ARG A 116 -7.14 7.30 -1.15
N THR A 117 -7.80 7.47 -2.29
CA THR A 117 -8.97 6.67 -2.69
C THR A 117 -8.60 5.20 -2.91
N ALA A 118 -7.49 4.92 -3.60
CA ALA A 118 -7.01 3.55 -3.82
C ALA A 118 -6.64 2.87 -2.49
N LEU A 119 -5.96 3.57 -1.59
CA LEU A 119 -5.64 3.06 -0.25
C LEU A 119 -6.89 2.83 0.60
N ALA A 120 -7.86 3.76 0.59
CA ALA A 120 -9.10 3.60 1.33
C ALA A 120 -9.90 2.40 0.81
N HIS A 121 -9.91 2.18 -0.50
CA HIS A 121 -10.55 1.02 -1.11
C HIS A 121 -9.95 -0.29 -0.59
N VAL A 122 -8.61 -0.46 -0.68
CA VAL A 122 -7.97 -1.70 -0.22
C VAL A 122 -8.08 -1.92 1.29
N VAL A 123 -8.03 -0.85 2.11
CA VAL A 123 -8.29 -0.95 3.56
C VAL A 123 -9.71 -1.46 3.82
N GLN A 124 -10.70 -0.97 3.06
CA GLN A 124 -12.10 -1.43 3.19
C GLN A 124 -12.27 -2.89 2.75
N GLU A 125 -11.55 -3.34 1.73
CA GLU A 125 -11.53 -4.76 1.32
C GLU A 125 -10.95 -5.66 2.42
N ILE A 126 -9.81 -5.26 3.02
CA ILE A 126 -9.21 -5.98 4.15
C ILE A 126 -10.20 -6.04 5.33
N LEU A 127 -10.77 -4.90 5.74
CA LEU A 127 -11.76 -4.85 6.83
C LEU A 127 -12.93 -5.80 6.58
N THR A 128 -13.42 -5.86 5.34
CA THR A 128 -14.50 -6.76 4.95
C THR A 128 -14.09 -8.22 5.07
N ALA A 129 -12.84 -8.55 4.72
CA ALA A 129 -12.31 -9.91 4.81
C ALA A 129 -12.10 -10.36 6.26
N VAL A 130 -11.57 -9.47 7.12
CA VAL A 130 -11.14 -9.83 8.49
C VAL A 130 -12.24 -9.71 9.54
N ARG A 131 -13.26 -8.88 9.35
CA ARG A 131 -14.30 -8.66 10.37
C ARG A 131 -15.10 -9.93 10.66
N GLY A 132 -15.28 -10.23 11.95
CA GLY A 132 -16.03 -11.39 12.42
C GLY A 132 -15.32 -12.73 12.23
N LYS A 133 -14.04 -12.72 11.83
CA LYS A 133 -13.19 -13.91 11.81
C LYS A 133 -12.56 -14.12 13.20
N PRO A 134 -12.30 -15.36 13.61
CA PRO A 134 -11.57 -15.61 14.85
C PRO A 134 -10.18 -14.99 14.81
N TYR A 135 -9.74 -14.39 15.91
CA TYR A 135 -8.37 -13.92 16.14
C TYR A 135 -7.93 -12.73 15.30
N THR A 136 -8.86 -12.00 14.69
CA THR A 136 -8.57 -10.84 13.83
C THR A 136 -8.94 -9.51 14.49
N GLU A 137 -9.28 -9.50 15.79
CA GLU A 137 -9.75 -8.28 16.46
C GLU A 137 -8.70 -7.16 16.39
N LYS A 138 -7.43 -7.48 16.60
CA LYS A 138 -6.33 -6.52 16.46
C LYS A 138 -6.14 -6.03 15.03
N ASP A 139 -6.32 -6.92 14.06
CA ASP A 139 -6.23 -6.58 12.63
C ASP A 139 -7.31 -5.58 12.23
N VAL A 140 -8.52 -5.77 12.73
CA VAL A 140 -9.63 -4.82 12.57
C VAL A 140 -9.28 -3.47 13.21
N GLU A 141 -8.76 -3.44 14.44
CA GLU A 141 -8.35 -2.20 15.11
C GLU A 141 -7.26 -1.43 14.35
N ILE A 142 -6.29 -2.15 13.77
CA ILE A 142 -5.23 -1.54 12.95
C ILE A 142 -5.84 -0.93 11.69
N MET A 143 -6.66 -1.68 10.96
CA MET A 143 -7.25 -1.20 9.70
C MET A 143 -8.28 -0.08 9.91
N ASP A 144 -9.08 -0.12 10.99
CA ASP A 144 -9.99 0.98 11.34
C ASP A 144 -9.20 2.28 11.62
N ARG A 145 -8.04 2.18 12.28
CA ARG A 145 -7.14 3.33 12.47
C ARG A 145 -6.59 3.84 11.14
N LYS A 146 -6.15 2.94 10.25
CA LYS A 146 -5.67 3.34 8.91
C LYS A 146 -6.75 3.99 8.06
N MET A 147 -7.99 3.53 8.18
CA MET A 147 -9.12 4.22 7.56
C MET A 147 -9.36 5.61 8.17
N ALA A 148 -9.19 5.79 9.48
CA ALA A 148 -9.27 7.10 10.12
C ALA A 148 -8.16 8.04 9.64
N ASP A 149 -6.91 7.55 9.55
CA ASP A 149 -5.74 8.30 9.06
C ASP A 149 -5.99 8.83 7.62
N LEU A 150 -6.65 8.04 6.76
CA LEU A 150 -6.99 8.43 5.37
C LEU A 150 -8.15 9.43 5.24
N ASN A 151 -8.87 9.70 6.33
CA ASN A 151 -10.03 10.60 6.36
C ASN A 151 -9.80 11.86 7.23
N ALA A 152 -8.63 11.99 7.86
CA ALA A 152 -8.21 13.16 8.61
C ALA A 152 -7.82 14.32 7.67
#